data_AF-A0AAV0XU36-F1
#
_entry.id   AF-A0AAV0XU36-F1
#
_cell.length_a   1.000
_cell.length_b   1.000
_cell.length_c   1.000
_cell.angle_alpha   90.00
_cell.angle_beta   90.00
_cell.angle_gamma   90.00
#
_symmetry.space_group_name_H-M   'P 1'
#
loop_
_entity.id
_entity.type
_entity.pdbx_description
1 polymer ?
#
loop_
_entity_poly.entity_id
_entity_poly.type
_entity_poly.pdbx_seq_one_letter_code
_entity_poly.pdbx_strand_id
1 'polypeptide(L)'
;MPYKANNLNSNMSRRQFIENIAWELLKPQIEYRSTITKLPVELRGRARALLGIEEPSISVIPENLPNYVGRCYVCPRNKNKSTRRFCGQCRKYACKEHMKDICVNCLN
;
A
#
# COMPACT_ATOMS: atom_id res chain seq x y z
N MET A 1 -23.26 -25.33 17.60
CA MET A 1 -22.02 -24.52 17.55
C MET A 1 -21.74 -23.97 18.94
N PRO A 2 -20.56 -24.24 19.55
CA PRO A 2 -20.27 -23.95 20.96
C PRO A 2 -20.51 -22.49 21.38
N TYR A 3 -20.22 -21.52 20.50
CA TYR A 3 -20.39 -20.09 20.79
C TYR A 3 -21.83 -19.69 21.14
N LYS A 4 -22.85 -20.25 20.45
CA LYS A 4 -24.26 -19.95 20.72
C LYS A 4 -24.76 -20.55 22.03
N ALA A 5 -24.21 -21.70 22.45
CA ALA A 5 -24.57 -22.32 23.72
C ALA A 5 -24.10 -21.46 24.91
N ASN A 6 -22.99 -20.75 24.75
CA ASN A 6 -22.43 -19.87 25.78
C ASN A 6 -22.95 -18.42 25.70
N ASN A 7 -23.63 -18.04 24.62
CA ASN A 7 -24.10 -16.67 24.37
C ASN A 7 -25.57 -16.68 23.90
N LEU A 8 -26.45 -17.20 24.75
CA LEU A 8 -27.87 -17.42 24.46
C LEU A 8 -28.64 -16.14 24.08
N ASN A 9 -28.18 -14.97 24.52
CA ASN A 9 -28.79 -13.67 24.22
C ASN A 9 -28.17 -12.96 23.00
N SER A 10 -27.21 -13.58 22.31
CA SER A 10 -26.55 -12.97 21.15
C SER A 10 -27.34 -13.21 19.86
N ASN A 11 -27.89 -12.15 19.27
CA ASN A 11 -28.47 -12.17 17.92
C ASN A 11 -27.39 -12.08 16.82
N MET A 12 -26.19 -12.60 17.09
CA MET A 12 -25.09 -12.55 16.12
C MET A 12 -25.34 -13.56 15.00
N SER A 13 -25.35 -13.06 13.76
CA SER A 13 -25.46 -13.92 12.59
C SER A 13 -24.19 -14.79 12.45
N ARG A 14 -24.33 -15.96 11.82
CA ARG A 14 -23.18 -16.83 11.51
C ARG A 14 -22.12 -16.09 10.68
N ARG A 15 -22.55 -15.22 9.78
CA ARG A 15 -21.66 -14.39 8.95
C ARG A 15 -20.79 -13.48 9.82
N GLN A 16 -21.41 -12.69 10.71
CA GLN A 16 -20.69 -11.79 11.62
C GLN A 16 -19.72 -12.55 12.52
N PHE A 17 -20.12 -13.72 13.02
CA PHE A 17 -19.23 -14.56 13.82
C PHE A 17 -17.97 -14.99 13.05
N ILE A 18 -18.12 -15.42 11.79
CA ILE A 18 -16.98 -15.80 10.94
C ILE A 18 -16.11 -14.58 10.61
N GLU A 19 -16.72 -13.44 10.28
CA GLU A 19 -16.00 -12.19 10.01
C GLU A 19 -15.17 -11.76 11.23
N ASN A 20 -15.74 -11.83 12.44
CA ASN A 20 -15.05 -11.49 13.69
C ASN A 20 -13.87 -12.43 13.96
N ILE A 21 -14.07 -13.74 13.85
CA ILE A 21 -12.98 -14.71 14.05
C ILE A 21 -11.88 -14.52 13.01
N ALA A 22 -12.25 -14.35 11.73
CA ALA A 22 -11.28 -14.11 10.68
C ALA A 22 -10.45 -12.86 11.00
N TRP A 23 -11.09 -11.79 11.45
CA TRP A 23 -10.41 -10.56 11.86
C TRP A 23 -9.47 -10.77 13.05
N GLU A 24 -9.92 -11.44 14.11
CA GLU A 24 -9.11 -11.72 15.30
C GLU A 24 -7.86 -12.55 14.98
N LEU A 25 -7.98 -13.52 14.07
CA LEU A 25 -6.84 -14.33 13.62
C LEU A 25 -5.88 -13.55 12.72
N LEU A 26 -6.40 -12.66 11.87
CA LEU A 26 -5.60 -11.88 10.93
C LEU A 26 -4.88 -10.72 11.58
N LYS A 27 -5.51 -10.04 12.55
CA LYS A 27 -5.00 -8.84 13.21
C LYS A 27 -3.52 -8.95 13.67
N PRO A 28 -3.09 -9.96 14.43
CA PRO A 28 -1.69 -10.07 14.87
C PRO A 28 -0.71 -10.26 13.70
N GLN A 29 -1.14 -10.92 12.62
CA GLN A 29 -0.32 -11.09 11.42
C GLN A 29 -0.17 -9.79 10.64
N ILE A 30 -1.24 -8.99 10.56
CA ILE A 30 -1.21 -7.67 9.92
C ILE A 30 -0.29 -6.72 10.71
N GLU A 31 -0.39 -6.73 12.05
CA GLU A 31 0.48 -5.96 12.95
C GLU A 31 1.94 -6.31 12.73
N TYR A 32 2.30 -7.60 12.80
CA TYR A 32 3.66 -8.06 12.55
C TYR A 32 4.18 -7.60 11.18
N ARG A 33 3.39 -7.82 10.11
CA ARG A 33 3.80 -7.44 8.75
C ARG A 33 3.93 -5.93 8.58
N SER A 34 3.18 -5.11 9.30
CA SER A 34 3.29 -3.64 9.24
C SER A 34 4.68 -3.13 9.66
N THR A 35 5.38 -3.89 10.52
CA THR A 35 6.72 -3.58 11.02
C THR A 35 7.84 -3.93 10.04
N ILE A 36 7.59 -4.80 9.06
CA ILE A 36 8.62 -5.30 8.14
C ILE A 36 8.96 -4.22 7.10
N THR A 37 10.06 -3.52 7.28
CA THR A 37 10.49 -2.40 6.39
C THR A 37 10.74 -2.79 4.94
N LYS A 38 11.06 -4.06 4.68
CA LYS A 38 11.28 -4.61 3.32
C LYS A 38 9.98 -4.83 2.54
N LEU A 39 8.81 -4.78 3.18
CA LEU A 39 7.54 -4.89 2.46
C LEU A 39 7.25 -3.60 1.68
N PRO A 40 6.61 -3.72 0.50
CA PRO A 40 6.14 -2.57 -0.27
C PRO A 40 5.40 -1.56 0.60
N VAL A 41 5.69 -0.27 0.39
CA VAL A 41 5.09 0.84 1.15
C VAL A 41 3.57 0.76 1.11
N GLU A 42 2.98 0.51 -0.05
CA GLU A 42 1.53 0.38 -0.22
C GLU A 42 0.92 -0.75 0.64
N LEU A 43 1.61 -1.90 0.74
CA LEU A 43 1.14 -3.00 1.58
C LEU A 43 1.22 -2.66 3.07
N ARG A 44 2.29 -1.98 3.49
CA ARG A 44 2.41 -1.50 4.87
C ARG A 44 1.34 -0.43 5.19
N GLY A 45 1.06 0.47 4.25
CA GLY A 45 0.01 1.48 4.41
C GLY A 45 -1.37 0.87 4.51
N ARG A 46 -1.71 -0.09 3.65
CA ARG A 46 -2.97 -0.86 3.76
C ARG A 46 -3.09 -1.62 5.07
N ALA A 47 -2.00 -2.26 5.53
CA ALA A 47 -1.97 -2.96 6.81
C ALA A 47 -2.24 -2.00 7.99
N ARG A 48 -1.62 -0.82 7.99
CA ARG A 48 -1.85 0.22 9.01
C ARG A 48 -3.27 0.78 8.97
N ALA A 49 -3.81 1.04 7.78
CA ALA A 49 -5.17 1.51 7.60
C ALA A 49 -6.20 0.52 8.16
N LEU A 50 -6.01 -0.79 7.92
CA LEU A 50 -6.86 -1.84 8.50
C LEU A 50 -6.78 -1.86 10.04
N LEU A 51 -5.64 -1.50 10.63
CA LEU A 51 -5.45 -1.43 12.07
C LEU A 51 -5.88 -0.09 12.69
N GLY A 52 -6.32 0.88 11.89
CA GLY A 52 -6.64 2.24 12.36
C GLY A 52 -5.42 3.05 12.82
N ILE A 53 -4.21 2.65 12.39
CA ILE A 53 -2.98 3.37 12.70
C ILE A 53 -2.81 4.47 11.66
N GLU A 54 -2.90 5.73 12.08
CA GLU A 54 -2.64 6.88 11.20
C GLU A 54 -1.21 6.82 10.66
N GLU A 55 -1.05 6.91 9.34
CA GLU A 55 0.28 7.00 8.75
C GLU A 55 0.89 8.36 9.06
N PRO A 56 2.17 8.45 9.48
CA PRO A 56 2.93 9.66 9.25
C PRO A 56 2.99 9.87 7.74
N SER A 57 2.45 10.99 7.27
CA SER A 57 2.37 11.39 5.88
C SER A 57 3.76 11.57 5.27
N ILE A 58 4.43 10.49 4.88
CA ILE A 58 5.71 10.57 4.17
C ILE A 58 5.43 10.30 2.70
N SER A 59 4.90 11.32 2.04
CA SER A 59 4.99 11.44 0.58
C SER A 59 5.48 12.82 0.18
N VAL A 60 6.41 13.39 0.96
CA VAL A 60 7.28 14.42 0.43
C VAL A 60 8.47 13.70 -0.16
N ILE A 61 8.39 13.37 -1.46
CA ILE A 61 9.60 13.18 -2.25
C ILE A 61 10.42 14.44 -1.97
N PRO A 62 11.66 14.35 -1.45
CA PRO A 62 12.45 15.54 -1.18
C PRO A 62 12.51 16.36 -2.46
N GLU A 63 11.89 17.53 -2.42
CA GLU A 63 11.97 18.48 -3.51
C GLU A 63 13.45 18.87 -3.61
N ASN A 64 14.11 18.37 -4.66
CA ASN A 64 15.47 18.71 -5.05
C ASN A 64 16.60 18.04 -4.24
N LEU A 65 16.80 16.73 -4.42
CA LEU A 65 18.17 16.16 -4.34
C LEU A 65 18.68 15.84 -5.75
N PRO A 66 19.77 16.48 -6.23
CA PRO A 66 20.29 16.31 -7.60
C PRO A 66 20.77 14.90 -7.97
N ASN A 67 20.76 13.94 -7.03
CA ASN A 67 21.32 12.60 -7.20
C ASN A 67 20.31 11.45 -7.06
N TYR A 68 19.01 11.71 -6.94
CA TYR A 68 18.04 10.62 -6.79
C TYR A 68 17.74 9.95 -8.15
N VAL A 69 18.01 8.65 -8.22
CA VAL A 69 17.71 7.81 -9.38
C VAL A 69 16.53 6.91 -9.02
N GLY A 70 15.40 7.09 -9.69
CA GLY A 70 14.24 6.23 -9.56
C GLY A 70 14.14 5.18 -10.66
N ARG A 71 13.10 4.35 -10.60
CA ARG A 71 12.73 3.42 -11.67
C ARG A 71 11.51 3.95 -12.40
N CYS A 72 11.45 3.74 -13.71
CA CYS A 72 10.27 4.11 -14.47
C CYS A 72 9.04 3.34 -13.98
N TYR A 73 7.99 4.05 -13.55
CA TYR A 73 6.76 3.42 -13.04
C TYR A 73 5.91 2.76 -14.14
N VAL A 74 6.07 3.19 -15.40
CA VAL A 74 5.35 2.64 -16.57
C VAL A 74 6.02 1.38 -17.11
N CYS A 75 7.35 1.29 -16.99
CA CYS A 75 8.06 0.11 -17.47
C CYS A 75 7.63 -1.13 -16.68
N PRO A 76 7.47 -2.29 -17.35
CA PRO A 76 7.33 -3.55 -16.66
C PRO A 76 8.58 -3.81 -15.81
N ARG A 77 8.38 -4.49 -14.67
CA ARG A 77 9.41 -4.63 -13.62
C ARG A 77 10.66 -5.37 -14.09
N ASN A 78 10.53 -6.24 -15.10
CA ASN A 78 11.64 -6.97 -15.73
C ASN A 78 12.64 -6.04 -16.47
N LYS A 79 12.18 -4.95 -17.08
CA LYS A 79 13.05 -4.01 -17.81
C LYS A 79 13.89 -3.15 -16.87
N ASN A 80 13.45 -2.98 -15.62
CA ASN A 80 14.17 -2.29 -14.53
C ASN A 80 14.85 -0.96 -14.95
N LYS A 81 14.23 -0.18 -15.84
CA LYS A 81 14.83 1.04 -16.38
C LYS A 81 14.93 2.10 -15.29
N SER A 82 16.16 2.53 -14.99
CA SER A 82 16.43 3.65 -14.09
C SER A 82 16.29 4.99 -14.82
N THR A 83 15.87 6.03 -14.10
CA THR A 83 15.67 7.38 -14.62
C THR A 83 15.81 8.40 -13.51
N ARG A 84 16.28 9.60 -13.85
CA ARG A 84 16.31 10.77 -12.95
C ARG A 84 15.14 11.72 -13.20
N ARG A 85 14.32 11.47 -14.22
CA ARG A 85 13.21 12.32 -14.63
C ARG A 85 11.92 11.85 -13.96
N PHE A 86 11.11 12.81 -13.51
CA PHE A 86 9.80 12.59 -12.93
C PHE A 86 8.75 13.44 -13.63
N CYS A 87 7.51 12.95 -13.67
CA CYS A 87 6.38 13.67 -14.25
C CYS A 87 6.03 14.90 -13.39
N GLY A 88 5.86 16.08 -14.01
CA GLY A 88 5.47 17.30 -13.29
C GLY A 88 4.09 17.21 -12.60
N GLN A 89 3.17 16.39 -13.13
CA GLN A 89 1.81 16.28 -12.62
C GLN A 89 1.66 15.25 -11.48
N CYS A 90 2.24 14.04 -11.63
CA CYS A 90 2.12 12.98 -10.63
C CYS A 90 3.38 12.73 -9.80
N ARG A 91 4.47 13.44 -10.09
CA ARG A 91 5.79 13.33 -9.43
C ARG A 91 6.40 11.91 -9.43
N LYS A 92 5.90 11.01 -10.29
CA LYS A 92 6.46 9.65 -10.46
C LYS A 92 7.59 9.63 -11.48
N TYR A 93 8.59 8.79 -11.24
CA TYR A 93 9.72 8.59 -12.15
C TYR A 93 9.32 7.93 -13.47
N ALA A 94 9.73 8.50 -14.60
CA ALA A 94 9.46 7.94 -15.92
C ALA A 94 10.69 8.03 -16.84
N CYS A 95 10.92 7.00 -17.66
CA CYS A 95 12.03 6.98 -18.61
C CYS A 95 11.69 7.85 -19.84
N LYS A 96 12.68 8.17 -20.67
CA LYS A 96 12.53 8.99 -21.88
C LYS A 96 11.48 8.46 -22.87
N GLU A 97 11.23 7.14 -22.89
CA GLU A 97 10.19 6.54 -23.75
C GLU A 97 8.78 6.77 -23.21
N HIS A 98 8.62 6.86 -21.89
CA HIS A 98 7.31 7.00 -21.23
C HIS A 98 7.03 8.41 -20.72
N MET A 99 7.90 9.38 -21.08
CA MET A 99 7.82 10.76 -20.64
C MET A 99 8.39 11.70 -21.70
N LYS A 100 7.56 12.65 -22.14
CA LYS A 100 7.99 13.86 -22.87
C LYS A 100 8.07 15.01 -21.86
N ASP A 101 6.97 15.72 -21.65
CA ASP A 101 6.80 16.72 -20.59
C ASP A 101 6.00 16.17 -19.41
N ILE A 102 4.99 15.37 -19.72
CA ILE A 102 4.13 14.64 -18.80
C ILE A 102 4.25 13.14 -19.12
N CYS A 103 4.07 12.26 -18.13
CA CYS A 103 4.10 10.82 -18.37
C CYS A 103 2.85 10.34 -19.11
N VAL A 104 2.99 9.24 -19.85
CA VAL A 104 1.89 8.66 -20.66
C VAL A 104 0.63 8.30 -19.85
N ASN A 105 0.74 8.01 -18.54
CA ASN A 105 -0.42 7.68 -17.69
C ASN A 105 -1.10 8.91 -17.08
N CYS A 106 -0.56 10.11 -17.28
CA CYS A 106 -1.25 11.36 -16.93
C CYS A 106 -1.81 12.05 -18.17
N LEU A 107 -1.33 11.68 -19.36
CA LEU A 107 -1.89 12.11 -20.63
C LEU A 107 -3.18 11.36 -20.99
N ASN A 108 -3.25 10.09 -20.59
CA ASN A 108 -4.43 9.22 -20.70
C ASN A 108 -5.24 9.27 -19.41
#